data_AF-A0A833G9X5-F1
#
_entry.id   AF-A0A833G9X5-F1
#
_cell.length_a   1.000
_cell.length_b   1.000
_cell.length_c   1.000
_cell.angle_alpha   90.00
_cell.angle_beta   90.00
_cell.angle_gamma   90.00
#
_symmetry.space_group_name_H-M   'P 1'
#
loop_
_entity.id
_entity.type
_entity.pdbx_description
1 polymer ?
#
loop_
_entity_poly.entity_id
_entity_poly.type
_entity_poly.pdbx_seq_one_letter_code
_entity_poly.pdbx_strand_id
1 'polypeptide(L)'
;MARFHATMISALSPDKAACPPSTRRATILSAFGKGRDMQGRHGLPEDRQVVLEYSPEPCVSNRQDHRTEDGMKLKLGLIGVLVAVGATAAMAADADIIVLRQNLMKTNGQAAKVVVSMLKGEMPFSAEVAAAAAMSIAHDNEVFPSLFPAGTDTGETKAKAEIWSDPEGFKAASEALVAVARAAAEAAAQSPEAFGTAFQVVGKACGACHEKYRQSE
;
A
#
# COMPACT_ATOMS: atom_id res chain seq x y z
N MET A 1 -34.40 45.82 17.29
CA MET A 1 -35.48 46.13 16.33
C MET A 1 -34.91 45.84 14.94
N ALA A 2 -35.42 45.01 14.04
CA ALA A 2 -36.72 44.37 13.90
C ALA A 2 -36.61 43.19 12.90
N ARG A 3 -37.42 42.15 13.17
CA ARG A 3 -38.22 41.31 12.24
C ARG A 3 -37.55 40.37 11.22
N PHE A 4 -37.85 39.08 11.47
CA PHE A 4 -38.02 37.93 10.57
C PHE A 4 -38.55 38.25 9.16
N HIS A 5 -38.10 37.49 8.15
CA HIS A 5 -38.98 36.74 7.25
C HIS A 5 -38.23 35.56 6.62
N ALA A 6 -38.80 34.37 6.79
CA ALA A 6 -38.39 33.13 6.15
C ALA A 6 -39.11 32.99 4.79
N THR A 7 -38.39 32.48 3.79
CA THR A 7 -39.01 31.96 2.56
C THR A 7 -38.36 30.62 2.23
N MET A 8 -39.21 29.59 2.21
CA MET A 8 -38.88 28.23 1.81
C MET A 8 -38.57 28.17 0.30
N ILE A 9 -37.60 27.35 -0.09
CA ILE A 9 -37.50 26.80 -1.45
C ILE A 9 -37.41 25.29 -1.35
N SER A 10 -38.38 24.66 -2.01
CA SER A 10 -38.62 23.23 -2.12
C SER A 10 -37.43 22.40 -2.61
N ALA A 11 -37.45 21.16 -2.13
CA ALA A 11 -36.69 20.02 -2.60
C ALA A 11 -36.85 19.74 -4.10
N LEU A 12 -35.75 19.38 -4.76
CA LEU A 12 -35.72 18.61 -6.01
C LEU A 12 -34.55 17.62 -5.96
N SER A 13 -34.88 16.34 -5.85
CA SER A 13 -33.99 15.20 -6.10
C SER A 13 -33.61 15.11 -7.58
N PRO A 14 -32.40 14.66 -7.94
CA PRO A 14 -32.15 14.13 -9.28
C PRO A 14 -32.29 12.60 -9.29
N ASP A 15 -33.23 12.14 -10.12
CA ASP A 15 -33.50 10.75 -10.48
C ASP A 15 -32.35 10.11 -11.29
N LYS A 16 -32.02 8.89 -10.85
CA LYS A 16 -31.65 7.68 -11.58
C LYS A 16 -31.45 7.83 -13.11
N ALA A 17 -30.18 7.80 -13.54
CA ALA A 17 -29.82 7.59 -14.94
C ALA A 17 -30.17 6.16 -15.38
N ALA A 18 -31.08 6.04 -16.35
CA ALA A 18 -31.41 4.79 -17.03
C ALA A 18 -30.38 4.49 -18.14
N CYS A 19 -29.93 3.24 -18.24
CA CYS A 19 -29.01 2.76 -19.29
C CYS A 19 -29.83 2.27 -20.50
N PRO A 20 -29.46 2.58 -21.77
CA PRO A 20 -30.23 2.19 -22.95
C PRO A 20 -30.08 0.69 -23.32
N PRO A 21 -31.08 0.08 -23.99
CA PRO A 21 -31.11 -1.36 -24.28
C PRO A 21 -30.10 -1.78 -25.35
N SER A 22 -29.50 -2.96 -25.13
CA SER A 22 -28.47 -3.56 -25.99
C SER A 22 -29.05 -4.17 -27.27
N THR A 23 -28.34 -3.95 -28.39
CA THR A 23 -28.56 -4.75 -29.61
C THR A 23 -27.24 -5.22 -30.22
N ARG A 24 -27.09 -6.55 -30.19
CA ARG A 24 -26.52 -7.47 -31.18
C ARG A 24 -24.98 -7.63 -31.30
N ARG A 25 -24.53 -8.79 -30.79
CA ARG A 25 -23.70 -9.84 -31.41
C ARG A 25 -22.75 -9.42 -32.55
N ALA A 26 -21.45 -9.56 -32.32
CA ALA A 26 -20.44 -9.77 -33.36
C ALA A 26 -19.60 -11.03 -33.04
N THR A 27 -19.69 -12.02 -33.92
CA THR A 27 -18.90 -13.25 -33.93
C THR A 27 -17.49 -12.92 -34.43
N ILE A 28 -16.44 -13.35 -33.72
CA ILE A 28 -15.05 -13.24 -34.18
C ILE A 28 -14.58 -14.61 -34.66
N LEU A 29 -14.22 -14.67 -35.95
CA LEU A 29 -13.60 -15.80 -36.62
C LEU A 29 -12.07 -15.63 -36.56
N SER A 30 -11.37 -16.70 -36.19
CA SER A 30 -9.91 -16.78 -36.08
C SER A 30 -9.19 -16.70 -37.44
N ALA A 31 -8.00 -16.08 -37.46
CA ALA A 31 -6.93 -16.44 -38.39
C ALA A 31 -5.55 -16.06 -37.80
N PHE A 32 -4.75 -17.08 -37.49
CA PHE A 32 -3.33 -16.97 -37.13
C PHE A 32 -2.50 -17.22 -38.39
N GLY A 33 -1.66 -16.26 -38.79
CA GLY A 33 -0.75 -16.37 -39.94
C GLY A 33 0.67 -15.96 -39.55
N LYS A 34 1.66 -16.76 -39.97
CA LYS A 34 3.06 -16.77 -39.53
C LYS A 34 3.98 -16.48 -40.74
N GLY A 35 4.98 -15.60 -40.59
CA GLY A 35 6.11 -15.36 -41.51
C GLY A 35 6.76 -14.00 -41.25
N ARG A 36 8.03 -13.86 -40.81
CA ARG A 36 9.32 -13.91 -41.58
C ARG A 36 9.29 -12.96 -42.80
N ASP A 37 10.21 -12.03 -43.08
CA ASP A 37 11.48 -11.49 -42.57
C ASP A 37 11.90 -10.32 -43.52
N MET A 38 12.93 -9.51 -43.16
CA MET A 38 13.81 -8.65 -43.99
C MET A 38 13.60 -7.12 -44.14
N GLN A 39 14.72 -6.42 -43.83
CA GLN A 39 15.25 -5.09 -44.23
C GLN A 39 14.38 -4.02 -44.92
N GLY A 40 14.51 -2.78 -44.44
CA GLY A 40 14.42 -1.58 -45.30
C GLY A 40 13.99 -0.30 -44.60
N ARG A 41 14.89 0.69 -44.54
CA ARG A 41 14.63 2.10 -44.14
C ARG A 41 13.42 2.67 -44.88
N HIS A 42 12.61 3.49 -44.22
CA HIS A 42 12.21 4.83 -44.66
C HIS A 42 11.53 5.56 -43.47
N GLY A 43 11.72 6.87 -43.39
CA GLY A 43 11.57 7.69 -42.19
C GLY A 43 10.18 7.76 -41.56
N LEU A 44 10.18 8.10 -40.27
CA LEU A 44 8.99 8.50 -39.52
C LEU A 44 9.18 9.96 -39.06
N PRO A 45 8.31 10.89 -39.48
CA PRO A 45 8.22 12.20 -38.86
C PRO A 45 7.42 12.15 -37.54
N GLU A 46 7.60 13.24 -36.80
CA GLU A 46 6.99 13.73 -35.57
C GLU A 46 5.54 13.35 -35.25
N ASP A 47 5.21 13.51 -33.96
CA ASP A 47 3.93 13.33 -33.28
C ASP A 47 3.67 11.92 -32.72
N ARG A 48 4.13 11.72 -31.48
CA ARG A 48 3.46 10.81 -30.55
C ARG A 48 3.10 11.59 -29.29
N GLN A 49 2.09 12.45 -29.37
CA GLN A 49 1.33 12.84 -28.18
C GLN A 49 0.62 11.61 -27.63
N VAL A 50 1.13 11.12 -26.49
CA VAL A 50 0.43 10.20 -25.61
C VAL A 50 -0.66 11.01 -24.92
N VAL A 51 -1.86 11.02 -25.50
CA VAL A 51 -3.06 11.46 -24.79
C VAL A 51 -3.37 10.37 -23.77
N LEU A 52 -3.16 10.72 -22.50
CA LEU A 52 -3.71 10.02 -21.35
C LEU A 52 -5.23 10.08 -21.44
N GLU A 53 -5.83 9.14 -22.17
CA GLU A 53 -7.27 8.94 -22.14
C GLU A 53 -7.61 8.25 -20.81
N TYR A 54 -8.06 9.09 -19.88
CA TYR A 54 -8.77 8.76 -18.66
C TYR A 54 -9.80 7.66 -18.93
N SER A 55 -9.56 6.46 -18.42
CA SER A 55 -10.48 5.34 -18.44
C SER A 55 -11.29 5.35 -17.14
N PRO A 56 -12.57 5.80 -17.13
CA PRO A 56 -13.44 5.56 -16.00
C PRO A 56 -13.89 4.10 -16.03
N GLU A 57 -13.60 3.41 -14.93
CA GLU A 57 -14.00 2.03 -14.68
C GLU A 57 -15.52 1.84 -14.90
N PRO A 58 -15.95 0.72 -15.50
CA PRO A 58 -17.37 0.43 -15.68
C PRO A 58 -18.04 0.16 -14.34
N CYS A 59 -19.25 0.72 -14.18
CA CYS A 59 -20.17 0.44 -13.08
C CYS A 59 -20.30 -1.06 -12.83
N VAL A 60 -19.70 -1.55 -11.74
CA VAL A 60 -20.01 -2.85 -11.15
C VAL A 60 -21.48 -2.84 -10.76
N SER A 61 -22.34 -3.41 -11.61
CA SER A 61 -23.71 -3.72 -11.22
C SER A 61 -23.63 -4.88 -10.22
N ASN A 62 -23.68 -4.52 -8.94
CA ASN A 62 -23.99 -5.42 -7.85
C ASN A 62 -25.38 -6.02 -8.11
N ARG A 63 -25.44 -7.16 -8.79
CA ARG A 63 -26.67 -7.94 -8.93
C ARG A 63 -26.92 -8.64 -7.60
N GLN A 64 -27.52 -7.92 -6.66
CA GLN A 64 -28.26 -8.53 -5.55
C GLN A 64 -29.54 -9.12 -6.14
N ASP A 65 -29.52 -10.43 -6.40
CA ASP A 65 -30.73 -11.25 -6.50
C ASP A 65 -31.41 -11.21 -5.12
N HIS A 66 -32.28 -10.20 -4.93
CA HIS A 66 -33.31 -10.25 -3.90
C HIS A 66 -34.46 -11.08 -4.46
N ARG A 67 -34.32 -12.40 -4.38
CA ARG A 67 -35.43 -13.35 -4.49
C ARG A 67 -36.40 -13.01 -3.36
N THR A 68 -37.51 -12.38 -3.72
CA THR A 68 -38.64 -12.14 -2.82
C THR A 68 -39.15 -13.47 -2.28
N GLU A 69 -38.88 -13.72 -1.00
CA GLU A 69 -39.51 -14.76 -0.21
C GLU A 69 -40.90 -14.28 0.24
N ASP A 70 -41.94 -14.72 -0.46
CA ASP A 70 -43.31 -14.75 0.08
C ASP A 70 -43.70 -16.21 0.29
N GLY A 71 -43.77 -16.65 1.54
CA GLY A 71 -44.08 -18.04 1.86
C GLY A 71 -44.10 -18.39 3.34
N MET A 72 -44.71 -17.53 4.17
CA MET A 72 -45.00 -17.79 5.58
C MET A 72 -45.56 -19.20 5.84
N LYS A 73 -44.81 -20.05 6.55
CA LYS A 73 -45.37 -21.09 7.43
C LYS A 73 -44.53 -21.26 8.70
N LEU A 74 -45.05 -20.63 9.74
CA LEU A 74 -44.87 -20.90 11.15
C LEU A 74 -44.61 -22.39 11.45
N LYS A 75 -43.38 -22.74 11.86
CA LYS A 75 -43.11 -23.85 12.78
C LYS A 75 -42.00 -23.45 13.74
N LEU A 76 -42.44 -23.04 14.93
CA LEU A 76 -41.68 -22.98 16.16
C LEU A 76 -40.88 -24.29 16.33
N GLY A 77 -39.55 -24.23 16.44
CA GLY A 77 -38.75 -25.42 16.68
C GLY A 77 -37.23 -25.17 16.67
N LEU A 78 -36.66 -25.14 17.87
CA LEU A 78 -35.23 -25.24 18.22
C LEU A 78 -34.29 -24.07 17.83
N ILE A 79 -34.14 -23.18 18.80
CA ILE A 79 -32.91 -22.42 19.04
C ILE A 79 -31.79 -23.42 19.35
N GLY A 80 -30.69 -23.36 18.60
CA GLY A 80 -29.43 -24.02 18.96
C GLY A 80 -28.60 -24.49 17.78
N VAL A 81 -27.60 -23.71 17.39
CA VAL A 81 -26.18 -24.03 17.57
C VAL A 81 -25.34 -22.82 17.14
N LEU A 82 -24.38 -22.51 18.01
CA LEU A 82 -23.46 -21.39 18.00
C LEU A 82 -22.69 -21.20 16.69
N VAL A 83 -22.53 -19.92 16.37
CA VAL A 83 -21.51 -19.32 15.52
C VAL A 83 -20.12 -19.88 15.85
N ALA A 84 -19.52 -20.62 14.92
CA ALA A 84 -18.11 -21.02 14.99
C ALA A 84 -17.43 -20.97 13.60
N VAL A 85 -17.68 -19.89 12.83
CA VAL A 85 -16.99 -19.62 11.55
C VAL A 85 -16.41 -18.20 11.57
N GLY A 86 -15.62 -17.89 12.60
CA GLY A 86 -14.96 -16.57 12.74
C GLY A 86 -13.45 -16.65 12.96
N ALA A 87 -12.93 -17.77 13.47
CA ALA A 87 -11.51 -17.88 13.85
C ALA A 87 -10.55 -18.03 12.65
N THR A 88 -10.99 -18.59 11.53
CA THR A 88 -10.12 -18.82 10.37
C THR A 88 -9.86 -17.56 9.54
N ALA A 89 -10.82 -16.64 9.46
CA ALA A 89 -10.67 -15.40 8.69
C ALA A 89 -9.72 -14.39 9.38
N ALA A 90 -9.72 -14.32 10.71
CA ALA A 90 -8.84 -13.44 11.47
C ALA A 90 -7.35 -13.85 11.31
N MET A 91 -7.06 -15.15 11.42
CA MET A 91 -5.68 -15.67 11.29
C MET A 91 -5.08 -15.46 9.90
N ALA A 92 -5.90 -15.50 8.84
CA ALA A 92 -5.42 -15.23 7.48
C ALA A 92 -5.04 -13.75 7.29
N ALA A 93 -5.86 -12.83 7.79
CA ALA A 93 -5.57 -11.39 7.72
C ALA A 93 -4.33 -11.00 8.57
N ASP A 94 -4.14 -11.67 9.71
CA ASP A 94 -2.97 -11.46 10.57
C ASP A 94 -1.67 -11.97 9.91
N ALA A 95 -1.72 -13.10 9.20
CA ALA A 95 -0.58 -13.59 8.42
C ALA A 95 -0.20 -12.60 7.31
N ASP A 96 -1.18 -12.03 6.62
CA ASP A 96 -0.95 -11.06 5.54
C ASP A 96 -0.26 -9.78 6.05
N ILE A 97 -0.66 -9.26 7.22
CA ILE A 97 -0.04 -8.04 7.77
C ILE A 97 1.36 -8.31 8.36
N ILE A 98 1.59 -9.50 8.92
CA ILE A 98 2.94 -9.92 9.35
C ILE A 98 3.89 -9.99 8.15
N VAL A 99 3.44 -10.56 7.02
CA VAL A 99 4.24 -10.61 5.79
C VAL A 99 4.48 -9.20 5.24
N LEU A 100 3.49 -8.32 5.26
CA LEU A 100 3.62 -6.94 4.80
C LEU A 100 4.71 -6.18 5.58
N ARG A 101 4.65 -6.19 6.92
CA ARG A 101 5.64 -5.48 7.74
C ARG A 101 7.05 -6.09 7.59
N GLN A 102 7.15 -7.41 7.43
CA GLN A 102 8.43 -8.06 7.11
C GLN A 102 9.00 -7.61 5.77
N ASN A 103 8.15 -7.47 4.74
CA ASN A 103 8.59 -7.04 3.42
C ASN A 103 9.07 -5.59 3.42
N LEU A 104 8.41 -4.67 4.14
CA LEU A 104 8.92 -3.31 4.33
C LEU A 104 10.31 -3.31 4.99
N MET A 105 10.51 -4.12 6.04
CA MET A 105 11.83 -4.21 6.66
C MET A 105 12.90 -4.86 5.76
N LYS A 106 12.50 -5.77 4.86
CA LYS A 106 13.41 -6.30 3.82
C LYS A 106 13.79 -5.21 2.82
N THR A 107 12.84 -4.40 2.36
CA THR A 107 13.10 -3.24 1.49
C THR A 107 14.09 -2.28 2.14
N ASN A 108 13.87 -1.93 3.41
CA ASN A 108 14.81 -1.10 4.18
C ASN A 108 16.22 -1.72 4.25
N GLY A 109 16.30 -3.03 4.51
CA GLY A 109 17.58 -3.75 4.51
C GLY A 109 18.29 -3.73 3.16
N GLN A 110 17.54 -3.85 2.05
CA GLN A 110 18.08 -3.76 0.70
C GLN A 110 18.57 -2.35 0.36
N ALA A 111 17.79 -1.31 0.68
CA ALA A 111 18.20 0.08 0.52
C ALA A 111 19.47 0.39 1.32
N ALA A 112 19.52 -0.05 2.58
CA ALA A 112 20.71 0.09 3.42
C ALA A 112 21.92 -0.66 2.85
N LYS A 113 21.73 -1.84 2.26
CA LYS A 113 22.82 -2.59 1.62
C LYS A 113 23.41 -1.83 0.43
N VAL A 114 22.57 -1.25 -0.42
CA VAL A 114 23.03 -0.41 -1.55
C VAL A 114 23.87 0.77 -1.04
N VAL A 115 23.39 1.45 0.00
CA VAL A 115 24.13 2.54 0.64
C VAL A 115 25.47 2.07 1.19
N VAL A 116 25.50 0.97 1.93
CA VAL A 116 26.74 0.44 2.52
C VAL A 116 27.74 0.05 1.44
N SER A 117 27.30 -0.55 0.33
CA SER A 117 28.18 -0.88 -0.80
C SER A 117 28.76 0.38 -1.46
N MET A 118 27.99 1.46 -1.61
CA MET A 118 28.52 2.76 -2.07
C MET A 118 29.56 3.33 -1.09
N LEU A 119 29.26 3.32 0.21
CA LEU A 119 30.15 3.86 1.25
C LEU A 119 31.45 3.06 1.42
N LYS A 120 31.43 1.76 1.11
CA LYS A 120 32.62 0.90 1.09
C LYS A 120 33.43 0.99 -0.20
N GLY A 121 32.94 1.72 -1.20
CA GLY A 121 33.57 1.78 -2.53
C GLY A 121 33.42 0.50 -3.35
N GLU A 122 32.52 -0.41 -2.98
CA GLU A 122 32.19 -1.61 -3.77
C GLU A 122 31.43 -1.24 -5.06
N MET A 123 30.80 -0.05 -5.06
CA MET A 123 30.19 0.57 -6.23
C MET A 123 30.39 2.09 -6.19
N PRO A 124 30.31 2.80 -7.33
CA PRO A 124 30.45 4.26 -7.37
C PRO A 124 29.37 4.95 -6.53
N PHE A 125 29.75 6.00 -5.81
CA PHE A 125 28.79 6.85 -5.11
C PHE A 125 27.96 7.67 -6.11
N SER A 126 26.64 7.60 -5.98
CA SER A 126 25.69 8.51 -6.62
C SER A 126 24.87 9.19 -5.54
N ALA A 127 24.88 10.53 -5.53
CA ALA A 127 24.11 11.32 -4.59
C ALA A 127 22.61 11.06 -4.73
N GLU A 128 22.14 10.85 -5.96
CA GLU A 128 20.75 10.56 -6.29
C GLU A 128 20.32 9.20 -5.74
N VAL A 129 21.13 8.16 -5.95
CA VAL A 129 20.84 6.81 -5.43
C VAL A 129 20.94 6.78 -3.90
N ALA A 130 21.91 7.47 -3.32
CA ALA A 130 22.07 7.60 -1.87
C ALA A 130 20.86 8.31 -1.22
N ALA A 131 20.42 9.43 -1.79
CA ALA A 131 19.24 10.15 -1.33
C ALA A 131 17.97 9.30 -1.48
N ALA A 132 17.79 8.63 -2.63
CA ALA A 132 16.63 7.79 -2.88
C ALA A 132 16.55 6.60 -1.90
N ALA A 133 17.68 5.96 -1.61
CA ALA A 133 17.73 4.87 -0.63
C ALA A 133 17.38 5.35 0.79
N ALA A 134 17.92 6.50 1.21
CA ALA A 134 17.59 7.08 2.50
C ALA A 134 16.12 7.52 2.59
N MET A 135 15.56 8.09 1.53
CA MET A 135 14.14 8.46 1.45
C MET A 135 13.21 7.24 1.44
N SER A 136 13.60 6.14 0.78
CA SER A 136 12.84 4.89 0.84
C SER A 136 12.72 4.39 2.29
N ILE A 137 13.82 4.44 3.05
CA ILE A 137 13.82 4.10 4.46
C ILE A 137 12.88 5.03 5.25
N ALA A 138 12.93 6.33 4.99
CA ALA A 138 12.03 7.27 5.64
C ALA A 138 10.55 6.94 5.36
N HIS A 139 10.19 6.74 4.09
CA HIS A 139 8.80 6.49 3.70
C HIS A 139 8.25 5.18 4.28
N ASP A 140 9.00 4.09 4.20
CA ASP A 140 8.57 2.79 4.73
C ASP A 140 8.30 2.88 6.24
N ASN A 141 9.10 3.67 6.96
CA ASN A 141 8.96 3.84 8.42
C ASN A 141 7.86 4.83 8.83
N GLU A 142 7.31 5.64 7.93
CA GLU A 142 6.12 6.46 8.25
C GLU A 142 4.89 5.59 8.50
N VAL A 143 4.74 4.54 7.69
CA VAL A 143 3.59 3.63 7.76
C VAL A 143 3.84 2.44 8.70
N PHE A 144 5.09 2.09 8.95
CA PHE A 144 5.46 0.87 9.67
C PHE A 144 4.79 0.70 11.04
N PRO A 145 4.68 1.73 11.91
CA PRO A 145 4.03 1.57 13.21
C PRO A 145 2.55 1.17 13.13
N SER A 146 1.87 1.50 12.02
CA SER A 146 0.45 1.16 11.82
C SER A 146 0.21 -0.33 11.53
N LEU A 147 1.27 -1.09 11.23
CA LEU A 147 1.19 -2.51 10.82
C LEU A 147 1.31 -3.49 12.00
N PHE A 148 1.01 -3.03 13.21
CA PHE A 148 1.06 -3.82 14.43
C PHE A 148 -0.30 -3.82 15.16
N PRO A 149 -1.38 -4.29 14.53
CA PRO A 149 -2.65 -4.45 15.23
C PRO A 149 -2.53 -5.50 16.34
N ALA A 150 -3.44 -5.44 17.32
CA ALA A 150 -3.50 -6.42 18.40
C ALA A 150 -3.72 -7.84 17.84
N GLY A 151 -3.09 -8.85 18.47
CA GLY A 151 -3.16 -10.25 18.05
C GLY A 151 -2.11 -10.68 17.03
N THR A 152 -1.30 -9.75 16.51
CA THR A 152 -0.19 -10.04 15.57
C THR A 152 1.15 -10.26 16.27
N ASP A 153 1.12 -10.57 17.57
CA ASP A 153 2.26 -10.96 18.40
C ASP A 153 2.57 -12.45 18.34
N THR A 154 1.74 -13.23 17.64
CA THR A 154 1.88 -14.67 17.46
C THR A 154 2.14 -15.05 16.00
N GLY A 155 2.64 -16.28 15.77
CA GLY A 155 2.99 -16.78 14.44
C GLY A 155 4.44 -16.53 14.04
N GLU A 156 4.71 -16.54 12.73
CA GLU A 156 6.06 -16.34 12.16
C GLU A 156 6.47 -14.86 12.26
N THR A 157 6.76 -14.39 13.46
CA THR A 157 7.12 -13.00 13.71
C THR A 157 8.24 -12.85 14.74
N LYS A 158 9.08 -11.83 14.53
CA LYS A 158 10.14 -11.42 15.46
C LYS A 158 9.79 -10.17 16.24
N ALA A 159 8.54 -9.73 16.17
CA ALA A 159 8.04 -8.60 16.93
C ALA A 159 7.99 -8.99 18.42
N LYS A 160 8.60 -8.21 19.30
CA LYS A 160 8.48 -8.45 20.74
C LYS A 160 7.17 -7.86 21.29
N ALA A 161 6.67 -8.44 22.38
CA ALA A 161 5.45 -8.00 23.06
C ALA A 161 5.50 -6.51 23.48
N GLU A 162 6.71 -5.98 23.68
CA GLU A 162 7.02 -4.60 24.03
C GLU A 162 6.41 -3.58 23.06
N ILE A 163 6.20 -3.96 21.79
CA ILE A 163 5.53 -3.08 20.80
C ILE A 163 4.10 -2.77 21.22
N TRP A 164 3.38 -3.74 21.77
CA TRP A 164 1.99 -3.56 22.20
C TRP A 164 1.89 -2.99 23.62
N SER A 165 2.88 -3.21 24.48
CA SER A 165 2.91 -2.59 25.81
C SER A 165 3.43 -1.15 25.81
N ASP A 166 4.21 -0.76 24.78
CA ASP A 166 4.75 0.60 24.60
C ASP A 166 4.57 1.09 23.14
N PRO A 167 3.32 1.28 22.68
CA PRO A 167 3.05 1.69 21.30
C PRO A 167 3.55 3.11 21.00
N GLU A 168 3.54 4.00 22.00
CA GLU A 168 4.03 5.37 21.87
C GLU A 168 5.54 5.41 21.70
N GLY A 169 6.28 4.66 22.53
CA GLY A 169 7.73 4.55 22.40
C GLY A 169 8.14 3.87 21.09
N PHE A 170 7.35 2.92 20.58
CA PHE A 170 7.60 2.30 19.28
C PHE A 170 7.41 3.28 18.12
N LYS A 171 6.30 4.03 18.14
CA LYS A 171 6.03 5.10 17.18
C LYS A 171 7.12 6.17 17.21
N ALA A 172 7.53 6.62 18.40
CA ALA A 172 8.59 7.61 18.55
C ALA A 172 9.95 7.11 18.02
N ALA A 173 10.29 5.83 18.24
CA ALA A 173 11.51 5.25 17.67
C ALA A 173 11.48 5.22 16.13
N SER A 174 10.30 4.93 15.55
CA SER A 174 10.11 4.95 14.10
C SER A 174 10.18 6.39 13.54
N GLU A 175 9.54 7.36 14.19
CA GLU A 175 9.63 8.79 13.82
C GLU A 175 11.06 9.32 13.90
N ALA A 176 11.83 8.90 14.90
CA ALA A 176 13.24 9.24 15.01
C ALA A 176 14.05 8.69 13.82
N LEU A 177 13.77 7.45 13.40
CA LEU A 177 14.37 6.85 12.21
C LEU A 177 14.00 7.63 10.93
N VAL A 178 12.73 8.02 10.77
CA VAL A 178 12.26 8.85 9.65
C VAL A 178 13.03 10.17 9.59
N ALA A 179 13.19 10.86 10.72
CA ALA A 179 13.87 12.14 10.79
C ALA A 179 15.35 12.02 10.36
N VAL A 180 16.08 11.05 10.91
CA VAL A 180 17.50 10.87 10.57
C VAL A 180 17.71 10.36 9.15
N ALA A 181 16.77 9.57 8.61
CA ALA A 181 16.82 9.12 7.22
C ALA A 181 16.61 10.27 6.23
N ARG A 182 15.67 11.18 6.51
CA ARG A 182 15.50 12.41 5.71
C ARG A 182 16.73 13.31 5.78
N ALA A 183 17.31 13.50 6.97
CA ALA A 183 18.55 14.25 7.12
C ALA A 183 19.73 13.62 6.35
N ALA A 184 19.81 12.27 6.31
CA ALA A 184 20.78 11.58 5.49
C ALA A 184 20.55 11.81 3.99
N ALA A 185 19.30 11.83 3.53
CA ALA A 185 18.99 12.14 2.14
C ALA A 185 19.45 13.55 1.74
N GLU A 186 19.27 14.54 2.62
CA GLU A 186 19.77 15.91 2.40
C GLU A 186 21.31 15.97 2.39
N ALA A 187 21.97 15.19 3.25
CA ALA A 187 23.43 15.10 3.30
C ALA A 187 24.06 14.47 2.04
N ALA A 188 23.30 13.65 1.30
CA ALA A 188 23.74 13.04 0.04
C ALA A 188 24.18 14.06 -1.02
N ALA A 189 23.54 15.24 -1.04
CA ALA A 189 23.86 16.31 -1.97
C ALA A 189 25.13 17.10 -1.59
N GLN A 190 25.63 16.95 -0.36
CA GLN A 190 26.78 17.70 0.14
C GLN A 190 28.09 17.02 -0.22
N SER A 191 28.28 15.78 0.24
CA SER A 191 29.43 14.94 -0.12
C SER A 191 29.20 13.48 0.32
N PRO A 192 29.97 12.51 -0.23
CA PRO A 192 29.95 11.13 0.25
C PRO A 192 30.26 10.98 1.75
N GLU A 193 31.15 11.80 2.30
CA GLU A 193 31.55 11.79 3.71
C GLU A 193 30.44 12.34 4.61
N ALA A 194 29.78 13.43 4.19
CA ALA A 194 28.64 14.00 4.89
C ALA A 194 27.48 12.99 4.94
N PHE A 195 27.18 12.37 3.80
CA PHE A 195 26.19 11.30 3.71
C PHE A 195 26.55 10.12 4.61
N GLY A 196 27.79 9.62 4.55
CA GLY A 196 28.25 8.50 5.37
C GLY A 196 28.10 8.77 6.87
N THR A 197 28.44 9.97 7.31
CA THR A 197 28.28 10.39 8.71
C THR A 197 26.79 10.42 9.12
N ALA A 198 25.92 10.99 8.28
CA ALA A 198 24.49 11.01 8.54
C ALA A 198 23.89 9.59 8.53
N PHE A 199 24.30 8.74 7.60
CA PHE A 199 23.79 7.37 7.47
C PHE A 199 24.23 6.47 8.63
N GLN A 200 25.37 6.74 9.28
CA GLN A 200 25.71 6.07 10.54
C GLN A 200 24.67 6.32 11.64
N VAL A 201 24.07 7.51 11.68
CA VAL A 201 22.99 7.83 12.62
C VAL A 201 21.72 7.03 12.29
N VAL A 202 21.41 6.85 11.00
CA VAL A 202 20.34 5.94 10.54
C VAL A 202 20.58 4.52 11.05
N GLY A 203 21.81 4.00 10.89
CA GLY A 203 22.19 2.68 11.39
C GLY A 203 22.01 2.52 12.91
N LYS A 204 22.35 3.57 13.68
CA LYS A 204 22.11 3.59 15.15
C LYS A 204 20.62 3.57 15.50
N ALA A 205 19.79 4.32 14.77
CA ALA A 205 18.33 4.31 14.96
C ALA A 205 17.72 2.92 14.66
N CYS A 206 18.19 2.25 13.59
CA CYS A 206 17.82 0.87 13.31
C CYS A 206 18.19 -0.06 14.47
N GLY A 207 19.41 0.07 15.00
CA GLY A 207 19.89 -0.72 16.13
C GLY A 207 19.05 -0.54 17.39
N ALA A 208 18.79 0.72 17.78
CA ALA A 208 18.01 1.06 18.96
C ALA A 208 16.57 0.51 18.91
N CYS A 209 15.91 0.59 17.75
CA CYS A 209 14.58 0.01 17.56
C CYS A 209 14.62 -1.52 17.64
N HIS A 210 15.58 -2.16 16.97
CA HIS A 210 15.70 -3.62 17.00
C HIS A 210 16.01 -4.17 18.39
N GLU A 211 16.87 -3.51 19.16
CA GLU A 211 17.22 -3.94 20.51
C GLU A 211 15.98 -4.02 21.41
N LYS A 212 15.13 -2.98 21.36
CA LYS A 212 13.95 -2.89 22.21
C LYS A 212 12.76 -3.71 21.70
N TYR A 213 12.53 -3.75 20.39
CA TYR A 213 11.26 -4.21 19.82
C TYR A 213 11.36 -5.44 18.92
N ARG A 214 12.58 -5.91 18.57
CA ARG A 214 12.78 -7.11 17.73
C ARG A 214 13.47 -8.21 18.53
N GLN A 215 12.94 -9.42 18.46
CA GLN A 215 13.59 -10.60 19.00
C GLN A 215 14.94 -10.79 18.27
N SER A 216 16.01 -10.95 19.06
CA SER A 216 17.24 -11.58 18.57
C SER A 216 16.94 -13.06 18.35
N GLU A 217 17.53 -13.63 17.30
CA GLU A 217 17.50 -15.09 17.10
C GLU A 217 17.96 -15.86 18.35
#